data_AF-A0A2S7IVF7-F1
#
_entry.id   AF-A0A2S7IVF7-F1
#
_cell.length_a   1.000
_cell.length_b   1.000
_cell.length_c   1.000
_cell.angle_alpha   90.00
_cell.angle_beta   90.00
_cell.angle_gamma   90.00
#
_symmetry.space_group_name_H-M   'P 1'
#
loop_
_entity.id
_entity.type
_entity.pdbx_description
1 polymer ?
#
loop_
_entity_poly.entity_id
_entity_poly.type
_entity_poly.pdbx_seq_one_letter_code
_entity_poly.pdbx_strand_id
1 'polypeptide(L)'
;MESSGIIIFKTDIGPCGIAWRGQTIVGVEIGDADEKETRYRLGERFPGAEDTNVPDFVTHAVQGVRALLTGADVDFSGTPLALDTVPDLNRQVYEIILELKPGETTTYGAIARRLGDVSLSQAVGYALGKNPFPIIVPCHRVLGSNGKVGGFSAAGGTTTKLKLLNIERARTSSEPDLFGGLPLQERLQADW
;
A
#
# COMPACT_ATOMS: atom_id res chain seq x y z
N MET A 1 3.91 10.76 -28.26
CA MET A 1 3.55 9.63 -27.38
C MET A 1 3.84 10.07 -25.97
N GLU A 2 2.90 9.87 -25.05
CA GLU A 2 3.18 10.12 -23.63
C GLU A 2 4.21 9.10 -23.13
N SER A 3 5.18 9.54 -22.33
CA SER A 3 6.16 8.63 -21.71
C SER A 3 5.45 7.60 -20.85
N SER A 4 5.77 6.32 -21.00
CA SER A 4 5.25 5.26 -20.15
C SER A 4 6.26 4.14 -20.03
N GLY A 5 6.54 3.69 -18.81
CA GLY A 5 7.55 2.67 -18.54
C GLY A 5 7.31 1.93 -17.22
N ILE A 6 8.13 0.92 -16.98
CA ILE A 6 8.17 0.13 -15.75
C ILE A 6 9.60 0.07 -15.23
N ILE A 7 9.79 0.42 -13.96
CA ILE A 7 11.04 0.20 -13.23
C ILE A 7 10.82 -0.86 -12.15
N ILE A 8 11.74 -1.82 -12.08
CA ILE A 8 11.84 -2.79 -10.99
C ILE A 8 13.05 -2.44 -10.14
N PHE A 9 12.91 -2.57 -8.82
CA PHE A 9 13.96 -2.22 -7.87
C PHE A 9 13.94 -3.14 -6.66
N LYS A 10 15.14 -3.46 -6.15
CA LYS A 10 15.31 -4.32 -4.98
C LYS A 10 14.89 -3.63 -3.68
N THR A 11 14.29 -4.39 -2.77
CA THR A 11 13.93 -4.02 -1.40
C THR A 11 14.11 -5.23 -0.47
N ASP A 12 14.08 -5.02 0.85
CA ASP A 12 14.26 -6.07 1.86
C ASP A 12 13.09 -7.07 1.91
N ILE A 13 11.93 -6.69 1.39
CA ILE A 13 10.77 -7.58 1.28
C ILE A 13 10.64 -8.22 -0.10
N GLY A 14 11.66 -8.09 -0.96
CA GLY A 14 11.69 -8.57 -2.34
C GLY A 14 11.63 -7.44 -3.39
N PRO A 15 11.79 -7.74 -4.69
CA PRO A 15 11.74 -6.74 -5.74
C PRO A 15 10.36 -6.10 -5.83
N CYS A 16 10.31 -4.77 -5.79
CA CYS A 16 9.09 -4.00 -6.03
C CYS A 16 9.17 -3.36 -7.42
N GLY A 17 8.03 -2.96 -7.97
CA GLY A 17 7.98 -2.26 -9.25
C GLY A 17 7.01 -1.11 -9.26
N ILE A 18 7.31 -0.11 -10.08
CA ILE A 18 6.45 1.05 -10.33
C ILE A 18 6.26 1.20 -11.84
N ALA A 19 5.01 1.38 -12.27
CA ALA A 19 4.62 1.71 -13.62
C ALA A 19 4.13 3.16 -13.70
N TRP A 20 4.48 3.88 -14.77
CA TRP A 20 4.03 5.25 -15.01
C TRP A 20 3.48 5.46 -16.41
N ARG A 21 2.65 6.50 -16.57
CA ARG A 21 2.21 7.05 -17.86
C ARG A 21 2.06 8.56 -17.74
N GLY A 22 2.59 9.29 -18.73
CA GLY A 22 2.61 10.73 -18.75
C GLY A 22 3.34 11.30 -17.54
N GLN A 23 2.60 11.92 -16.62
CA GLN A 23 3.11 12.55 -15.40
C GLN A 23 2.60 11.89 -14.12
N THR A 24 2.10 10.65 -14.21
CA THR A 24 1.48 9.96 -13.07
C THR A 24 1.99 8.52 -12.94
N ILE A 25 2.04 8.03 -11.71
CA ILE A 25 2.18 6.61 -11.40
C ILE A 25 0.81 5.96 -11.64
N VAL A 26 0.82 4.87 -12.41
CA VAL A 26 -0.39 4.09 -12.75
C VAL A 26 -0.47 2.76 -12.00
N GLY A 27 0.64 2.30 -11.42
CA GLY A 27 0.59 1.15 -10.52
C GLY A 27 1.89 0.82 -9.81
N VAL A 28 1.75 0.02 -8.76
CA VAL A 28 2.83 -0.51 -7.92
C VAL A 28 2.62 -2.02 -7.75
N GLU A 29 3.73 -2.76 -7.66
CA GLU A 29 3.76 -4.19 -7.37
C GLU A 29 4.73 -4.46 -6.20
N ILE A 30 4.36 -5.36 -5.28
CA ILE A 30 5.13 -5.67 -4.05
C ILE A 30 5.80 -7.05 -4.14
N GLY A 31 6.99 -7.14 -3.58
CA GLY A 31 7.97 -8.22 -3.77
C GLY A 31 7.75 -9.55 -3.07
N ASP A 32 6.63 -10.24 -3.25
CA ASP A 32 6.60 -11.67 -2.91
C ASP A 32 7.25 -12.57 -3.98
N ALA A 33 7.58 -12.02 -5.14
CA ALA A 33 8.06 -12.73 -6.32
C ALA A 33 9.49 -12.33 -6.71
N ASP A 34 10.06 -13.00 -7.71
CA ASP A 34 11.33 -12.58 -8.30
C ASP A 34 11.15 -11.36 -9.24
N GLU A 35 12.26 -10.78 -9.70
CA GLU A 35 12.26 -9.59 -10.56
C GLU A 35 11.52 -9.82 -11.89
N LYS A 36 11.63 -11.03 -12.45
CA LYS A 36 11.01 -11.39 -13.73
C LYS A 36 9.50 -11.46 -13.59
N GLU A 37 9.01 -12.12 -12.54
CA GLU A 37 7.59 -12.23 -12.23
C GLU A 37 6.99 -10.86 -11.85
N THR A 38 7.71 -10.05 -11.07
CA THR A 38 7.29 -8.68 -10.74
C THR A 38 7.14 -7.82 -12.01
N ARG A 39 8.11 -7.91 -12.92
CA ARG A 39 8.03 -7.22 -14.22
C ARG A 39 6.88 -7.75 -15.06
N TYR A 40 6.68 -9.06 -15.11
CA TYR A 40 5.60 -9.69 -15.87
C TYR A 40 4.22 -9.21 -15.40
N ARG A 41 3.93 -9.26 -14.08
CA ARG A 41 2.65 -8.81 -13.53
C ARG A 41 2.36 -7.34 -13.81
N LEU A 42 3.37 -6.48 -13.68
CA LEU A 42 3.22 -5.06 -14.05
C LEU A 42 3.01 -4.89 -15.56
N GLY A 43 3.72 -5.64 -16.39
CA GLY A 43 3.56 -5.60 -17.86
C GLY A 43 2.16 -6.02 -18.30
N GLU A 44 1.59 -7.06 -17.69
CA GLU A 44 0.21 -7.51 -17.95
C GLU A 44 -0.82 -6.45 -17.54
N ARG A 45 -0.61 -5.80 -16.39
CA ARG A 45 -1.51 -4.73 -15.89
C ARG A 45 -1.36 -3.43 -16.69
N PHE A 46 -0.17 -3.15 -17.22
CA PHE A 46 0.21 -1.89 -17.87
C PHE A 46 0.95 -2.15 -19.19
N PRO A 47 0.24 -2.67 -20.22
CA PRO A 47 0.86 -2.95 -21.52
C PRO A 47 1.35 -1.67 -22.22
N GLY A 48 2.42 -1.80 -23.00
CA GLY A 48 3.03 -0.69 -23.76
C GLY A 48 3.96 0.22 -22.94
N ALA A 49 4.31 -0.17 -21.72
CA ALA A 49 5.25 0.55 -20.87
C ALA A 49 6.71 0.26 -21.25
N GLU A 50 7.22 0.96 -22.25
CA GLU A 50 8.52 0.68 -22.91
C GLU A 50 9.60 1.74 -22.65
N ASP A 51 9.24 2.88 -22.05
CA ASP A 51 10.20 3.95 -21.77
C ASP A 51 11.23 3.51 -20.73
N THR A 52 12.50 3.73 -21.05
CA THR A 52 13.63 3.41 -20.20
C THR A 52 14.13 4.63 -19.42
N ASN A 53 13.70 5.84 -19.79
CA ASN A 53 14.01 7.06 -19.05
C ASN A 53 13.02 7.24 -17.90
N VAL A 54 13.49 6.99 -16.69
CA VAL A 54 12.69 7.06 -15.47
C VAL A 54 12.52 8.53 -15.06
N PRO A 55 11.28 9.07 -15.01
CA PRO A 55 11.06 10.44 -14.58
C PRO A 55 11.39 10.68 -13.11
N ASP A 56 11.73 11.91 -12.75
CA ASP A 56 12.10 12.29 -11.38
C ASP A 56 11.05 11.89 -10.34
N PHE A 57 9.76 12.10 -10.62
CA PHE A 57 8.69 11.75 -9.67
C PHE A 57 8.64 10.23 -9.39
N VAL A 58 8.98 9.40 -10.39
CA VAL A 58 9.09 7.95 -10.23
C VAL A 58 10.33 7.61 -9.40
N THR A 59 11.47 8.26 -9.68
CA THR A 59 12.69 8.09 -8.88
C THR A 59 12.44 8.44 -7.41
N HIS A 60 11.75 9.55 -7.12
CA HIS A 60 11.39 9.94 -5.75
C HIS A 60 10.50 8.89 -5.09
N ALA A 61 9.49 8.37 -5.79
CA ALA A 61 8.64 7.31 -5.27
C ALA A 61 9.43 6.02 -4.98
N VAL A 62 10.36 5.62 -5.85
CA VAL A 62 11.25 4.47 -5.61
C VAL A 62 12.07 4.65 -4.33
N GLN A 63 12.67 5.83 -4.14
CA GLN A 63 13.46 6.09 -2.93
C GLN A 63 12.60 6.14 -1.67
N GLY A 64 11.41 6.74 -1.76
CA GLY A 64 10.43 6.75 -0.67
C GLY A 64 10.01 5.34 -0.28
N VAL A 65 9.71 4.47 -1.25
CA VAL A 65 9.33 3.07 -0.98
C VAL A 65 10.48 2.32 -0.30
N ARG A 66 11.71 2.47 -0.80
CA ARG A 66 12.88 1.87 -0.15
C ARG A 66 13.05 2.35 1.29
N ALA A 67 12.98 3.67 1.51
CA ALA A 67 13.14 4.26 2.83
C ALA A 67 12.05 3.76 3.80
N LEU A 68 10.77 3.77 3.38
CA LEU A 68 9.67 3.25 4.19
C LEU A 68 9.89 1.78 4.55
N LEU A 69 10.32 0.95 3.60
CA LEU A 69 10.55 -0.48 3.82
C LEU A 69 11.74 -0.77 4.76
N THR A 70 12.56 0.24 5.06
CA THR A 70 13.59 0.21 6.10
C THR A 70 13.17 0.89 7.42
N GLY A 71 11.90 1.30 7.52
CA GLY A 71 11.30 1.89 8.72
C GLY A 71 11.38 3.41 8.83
N ALA A 72 11.67 4.13 7.74
CA ALA A 72 11.67 5.59 7.72
C ALA A 72 10.25 6.18 7.71
N ASP A 73 10.10 7.37 8.27
CA ASP A 73 8.87 8.16 8.17
C ASP A 73 8.82 8.86 6.80
N VAL A 74 7.96 8.35 5.90
CA VAL A 74 7.83 8.81 4.51
C VAL A 74 6.38 9.21 4.24
N ASP A 75 6.21 10.42 3.72
CA ASP A 75 4.93 10.96 3.26
C ASP A 75 4.79 10.80 1.73
N PHE A 76 3.72 10.15 1.29
CA PHE A 76 3.39 9.95 -0.11
C PHE A 76 2.20 10.79 -0.60
N SER A 77 1.59 11.63 0.25
CA SER A 77 0.39 12.40 -0.08
C SER A 77 0.55 13.32 -1.30
N GLY A 78 1.79 13.78 -1.58
CA GLY A 78 2.14 14.57 -2.77
C GLY A 78 2.55 13.77 -4.01
N THR A 79 2.50 12.44 -3.96
CA THR A 79 2.91 11.59 -5.09
C THR A 79 1.89 11.70 -6.22
N PRO A 80 2.31 11.97 -7.47
CA PRO A 80 1.37 12.07 -8.59
C PRO A 80 0.86 10.67 -8.97
N LEU A 81 -0.33 10.33 -8.49
CA LEU A 81 -1.03 9.08 -8.76
C LEU A 81 -2.18 9.31 -9.74
N ALA A 82 -2.42 8.35 -10.63
CA ALA A 82 -3.55 8.37 -11.57
C ALA A 82 -4.90 8.07 -10.87
N LEU A 83 -5.25 8.82 -9.81
CA LEU A 83 -6.45 8.62 -9.00
C LEU A 83 -7.75 8.93 -9.76
N ASP A 84 -7.67 9.71 -10.82
CA ASP A 84 -8.78 10.01 -11.74
C ASP A 84 -9.16 8.82 -12.63
N THR A 85 -8.31 7.80 -12.71
CA THR A 85 -8.56 6.58 -13.48
C THR A 85 -9.27 5.48 -12.69
N VAL A 86 -9.44 5.65 -11.38
CA VAL A 86 -10.16 4.69 -10.51
C VAL A 86 -11.58 5.17 -10.21
N PRO A 87 -12.52 4.27 -9.86
CA PRO A 87 -13.88 4.66 -9.50
C PRO A 87 -13.92 5.69 -8.36
N ASP A 88 -14.90 6.60 -8.36
CA ASP A 88 -14.99 7.72 -7.40
C ASP A 88 -14.91 7.29 -5.93
N LEU A 89 -15.64 6.22 -5.56
CA LEU A 89 -15.58 5.69 -4.19
C LEU A 89 -14.15 5.22 -3.82
N ASN A 90 -13.46 4.56 -4.75
CA ASN A 90 -12.09 4.10 -4.53
C ASN A 90 -11.16 5.28 -4.33
N ARG A 91 -11.28 6.30 -5.19
CA ARG A 91 -10.52 7.54 -5.07
C ARG A 91 -10.70 8.18 -3.69
N GLN A 92 -11.94 8.36 -3.23
CA GLN A 92 -12.22 8.93 -1.91
C GLN A 92 -11.62 8.09 -0.78
N VAL A 93 -11.71 6.76 -0.87
CA VAL A 93 -11.07 5.85 0.11
C VAL A 93 -9.55 6.03 0.11
N TYR A 94 -8.92 6.09 -1.07
CA TYR A 94 -7.46 6.24 -1.20
C TYR A 94 -6.99 7.59 -0.67
N GLU A 95 -7.68 8.68 -1.00
CA GLU A 95 -7.39 10.02 -0.47
C GLU A 95 -7.45 10.04 1.07
N ILE A 96 -8.45 9.39 1.67
CA ILE A 96 -8.56 9.27 3.14
C ILE A 96 -7.35 8.58 3.76
N ILE A 97 -6.88 7.47 3.16
CA ILE A 97 -5.80 6.67 3.76
C ILE A 97 -4.41 7.19 3.42
N LEU A 98 -4.26 8.01 2.38
CA LEU A 98 -3.01 8.73 2.06
C LEU A 98 -2.62 9.73 3.16
N GLU A 99 -3.58 10.18 3.98
CA GLU A 99 -3.31 11.05 5.13
C GLU A 99 -2.69 10.34 6.33
N LEU A 100 -2.76 9.00 6.37
CA LEU A 100 -2.21 8.22 7.49
C LEU A 100 -0.69 8.25 7.46
N LYS A 101 -0.06 8.51 8.61
CA LYS A 101 1.40 8.41 8.73
C LYS A 101 1.86 6.96 8.91
N PRO A 102 3.13 6.63 8.59
CA PRO A 102 3.73 5.37 8.98
C PRO A 102 3.50 5.08 10.47
N GLY A 103 3.04 3.86 10.76
CA GLY A 103 2.76 3.39 12.12
C GLY A 103 1.36 3.74 12.64
N GLU A 104 0.60 4.56 11.93
CA GLU A 104 -0.81 4.80 12.20
C GLU A 104 -1.68 3.75 11.53
N THR A 105 -2.80 3.41 12.17
CA THR A 105 -3.81 2.53 11.60
C THR A 105 -5.20 3.13 11.73
N THR A 106 -6.10 2.68 10.88
CA THR A 106 -7.53 3.02 10.94
C THR A 106 -8.37 1.77 10.69
N THR A 107 -9.69 1.92 10.74
CA THR A 107 -10.62 0.81 10.49
C THR A 107 -11.51 1.05 9.29
N TYR A 108 -11.99 -0.02 8.65
CA TYR A 108 -12.98 0.08 7.57
C TYR A 108 -14.20 0.92 7.97
N GLY A 109 -14.69 0.74 9.20
CA GLY A 109 -15.83 1.49 9.72
C GLY A 109 -15.52 2.97 10.00
N ALA A 110 -14.29 3.31 10.38
CA ALA A 110 -13.86 4.70 10.53
C ALA A 110 -13.81 5.42 9.18
N ILE A 111 -13.29 4.75 8.14
CA ILE A 111 -13.29 5.27 6.77
C ILE A 111 -14.73 5.44 6.28
N ALA A 112 -15.59 4.43 6.44
CA ALA A 112 -17.01 4.48 6.06
C ALA A 112 -17.73 5.67 6.72
N ARG A 113 -17.50 5.91 8.01
CA ARG A 113 -18.03 7.08 8.73
C ARG A 113 -17.54 8.40 8.14
N ARG A 114 -16.26 8.49 7.75
CA ARG A 114 -15.69 9.69 7.12
C ARG A 114 -16.28 9.94 5.73
N LEU A 115 -16.68 8.88 5.02
CA LEU A 115 -17.44 8.95 3.77
C LEU A 115 -18.91 9.34 3.98
N GLY A 116 -19.37 9.47 5.22
CA GLY A 116 -20.74 9.89 5.57
C GLY A 116 -21.72 8.74 5.79
N ASP A 117 -21.30 7.48 5.62
CA ASP A 117 -22.18 6.32 5.78
C ASP A 117 -21.42 5.09 6.32
N VAL A 118 -21.74 4.70 7.56
CA VAL A 118 -21.14 3.55 8.25
C VAL A 118 -21.40 2.21 7.55
N SER A 119 -22.46 2.12 6.75
CA SER A 119 -22.81 0.91 5.98
C SER A 119 -21.82 0.61 4.86
N LEU A 120 -21.02 1.61 4.44
CA LEU A 120 -20.02 1.48 3.36
C LEU A 120 -18.79 0.64 3.75
N SER A 121 -18.69 0.11 4.97
CA SER A 121 -17.51 -0.65 5.43
C SER A 121 -17.09 -1.78 4.48
N GLN A 122 -18.05 -2.51 3.89
CA GLN A 122 -17.75 -3.56 2.91
C GLN A 122 -17.27 -2.97 1.57
N ALA A 123 -17.87 -1.87 1.12
CA ALA A 123 -17.48 -1.19 -0.10
C ALA A 123 -16.07 -0.58 0.02
N VAL A 124 -15.71 -0.06 1.20
CA VAL A 124 -14.33 0.33 1.53
C VAL A 124 -13.38 -0.85 1.41
N GLY A 125 -13.75 -2.02 1.95
CA GLY A 125 -12.96 -3.24 1.81
C GLY A 125 -12.71 -3.64 0.36
N TYR A 126 -13.76 -3.57 -0.48
CA TYR A 126 -13.66 -3.83 -1.92
C TYR A 126 -12.75 -2.81 -2.62
N ALA A 127 -12.91 -1.52 -2.33
CA ALA A 127 -12.07 -0.45 -2.87
C ALA A 127 -10.58 -0.67 -2.56
N LEU A 128 -10.27 -0.99 -1.29
CA LEU A 128 -8.89 -1.27 -0.86
C LEU A 128 -8.32 -2.52 -1.51
N GLY A 129 -9.13 -3.55 -1.74
CA GLY A 129 -8.71 -4.76 -2.47
C GLY A 129 -8.40 -4.51 -3.96
N LYS A 130 -8.83 -3.37 -4.50
CA LYS A 130 -8.55 -2.92 -5.87
C LYS A 130 -7.45 -1.87 -5.96
N ASN A 131 -6.78 -1.55 -4.85
CA ASN A 131 -5.72 -0.54 -4.82
C ASN A 131 -4.59 -0.89 -5.79
N PRO A 132 -4.38 -0.10 -6.87
CA PRO A 132 -3.31 -0.38 -7.81
C PRO A 132 -1.95 0.15 -7.33
N PHE A 133 -1.93 0.92 -6.23
CA PHE A 133 -0.77 1.63 -5.69
C PHE A 133 -0.38 1.15 -4.27
N PRO A 134 -0.28 -0.15 -3.97
CA PRO A 134 0.04 -0.58 -2.61
C PRO A 134 1.41 -0.03 -2.16
N ILE A 135 1.64 0.04 -0.84
CA ILE A 135 2.70 0.84 -0.17
C ILE A 135 2.44 2.35 -0.24
N ILE A 136 2.35 2.93 -1.44
CA ILE A 136 2.16 4.38 -1.63
C ILE A 136 0.78 4.82 -1.12
N VAL A 137 -0.28 4.15 -1.59
CA VAL A 137 -1.61 4.18 -0.96
C VAL A 137 -1.62 3.07 0.09
N PRO A 138 -1.58 3.42 1.40
CA PRO A 138 -1.16 2.49 2.45
C PRO A 138 -2.33 1.61 2.95
N CYS A 139 -2.92 0.81 2.05
CA CYS A 139 -4.07 -0.04 2.37
C CYS A 139 -3.77 -1.11 3.44
N HIS A 140 -2.49 -1.41 3.72
CA HIS A 140 -2.07 -2.27 4.83
C HIS A 140 -2.35 -1.67 6.21
N ARG A 141 -2.47 -0.33 6.32
CA ARG A 141 -2.81 0.40 7.56
C ARG A 141 -4.29 0.32 7.94
N VAL A 142 -5.14 -0.28 7.10
CA VAL A 142 -6.59 -0.43 7.37
C VAL A 142 -6.90 -1.79 7.95
N LEU A 143 -7.48 -1.81 9.15
CA LEU A 143 -7.78 -2.99 9.94
C LEU A 143 -9.29 -3.19 10.13
N GLY A 144 -9.68 -4.38 10.58
CA GLY A 144 -10.99 -4.63 11.13
C GLY A 144 -11.19 -3.95 12.49
N SER A 145 -12.39 -4.09 13.06
CA SER A 145 -12.66 -3.67 14.43
C SER A 145 -11.67 -4.33 15.41
N ASN A 146 -11.32 -3.62 16.48
CA ASN A 146 -10.39 -4.07 17.53
C ASN A 146 -9.01 -4.51 16.99
N GLY A 147 -8.54 -3.90 15.89
CA GLY A 147 -7.20 -4.19 15.36
C GLY A 147 -7.09 -5.49 14.57
N LYS A 148 -8.21 -6.18 14.31
CA LYS A 148 -8.18 -7.45 13.60
C LYS A 148 -7.59 -7.28 12.20
N VAL A 149 -6.54 -8.03 11.90
CA VAL A 149 -5.91 -8.01 10.59
C VAL A 149 -6.82 -8.69 9.57
N GLY A 150 -7.42 -7.88 8.70
CA GLY A 150 -8.20 -8.37 7.55
C GLY A 150 -7.33 -8.79 6.38
N GLY A 151 -7.96 -9.20 5.28
CA GLY A 151 -7.26 -9.59 4.05
C GLY A 151 -6.38 -8.48 3.45
N PHE A 152 -5.52 -8.89 2.53
CA PHE A 152 -4.65 -8.01 1.75
C PHE A 152 -4.54 -8.57 0.33
N SER A 153 -4.84 -7.74 -0.66
CA SER A 153 -4.93 -8.19 -2.06
C SER A 153 -3.63 -8.08 -2.82
N ALA A 154 -2.60 -7.42 -2.26
CA ALA A 154 -1.29 -7.41 -2.88
C ALA A 154 -0.57 -8.75 -2.67
N ALA A 155 0.47 -8.95 -3.47
CA ALA A 155 1.36 -10.10 -3.43
C ALA A 155 1.77 -10.48 -1.99
N GLY A 156 1.72 -11.77 -1.67
CA GLY A 156 2.01 -12.36 -0.36
C GLY A 156 0.90 -12.19 0.68
N GLY A 157 -0.22 -11.54 0.32
CA GLY A 157 -1.43 -11.49 1.12
C GLY A 157 -1.23 -10.98 2.54
N THR A 158 -1.94 -11.56 3.51
CA THR A 158 -1.91 -11.14 4.91
C THR A 158 -0.49 -11.16 5.50
N THR A 159 0.39 -12.06 5.05
CA THR A 159 1.79 -12.10 5.48
C THR A 159 2.52 -10.82 5.11
N THR A 160 2.35 -10.31 3.90
CA THR A 160 2.93 -9.02 3.47
C THR A 160 2.36 -7.86 4.26
N LYS A 161 1.03 -7.84 4.50
CA LYS A 161 0.40 -6.81 5.33
C LYS A 161 1.00 -6.74 6.74
N LEU A 162 1.17 -7.88 7.39
CA LEU A 162 1.80 -7.97 8.71
C LEU A 162 3.25 -7.50 8.70
N LYS A 163 4.02 -7.88 7.66
CA LYS A 163 5.40 -7.40 7.50
C LYS A 163 5.47 -5.88 7.40
N LEU A 164 4.61 -5.26 6.58
CA LEU A 164 4.56 -3.81 6.41
C LEU A 164 4.17 -3.11 7.72
N LEU A 165 3.14 -3.62 8.42
CA LEU A 165 2.75 -3.08 9.73
C LEU A 165 3.88 -3.18 10.76
N ASN A 166 4.66 -4.26 10.75
CA ASN A 166 5.82 -4.42 11.63
C ASN A 166 6.96 -3.46 11.28
N ILE A 167 7.29 -3.31 10.00
CA ILE A 167 8.31 -2.34 9.53
C ILE A 167 7.97 -0.94 10.02
N GLU A 168 6.69 -0.57 9.94
CA GLU A 168 6.21 0.73 10.38
C GLU A 168 5.97 0.85 11.89
N ARG A 169 6.16 -0.24 12.65
CA ARG A 169 5.85 -0.32 14.10
C ARG A 169 4.41 0.12 14.42
N ALA A 170 3.46 -0.39 13.63
CA ALA A 170 2.09 0.07 13.64
C ALA A 170 1.35 -0.23 14.96
N ARG A 171 0.61 0.77 15.44
CA ARG A 171 -0.32 0.61 16.57
C ARG A 171 -1.60 -0.02 16.07
N THR A 172 -1.84 -1.29 16.40
CA THR A 172 -3.02 -2.04 15.94
C THR A 172 -4.18 -2.02 16.92
N SER A 173 -3.95 -1.67 18.19
CA SER A 173 -4.97 -1.52 19.23
C SER A 173 -4.89 -0.16 19.90
N SER A 174 -6.03 0.33 20.40
CA SER A 174 -6.10 1.49 21.29
C SER A 174 -5.69 1.16 22.73
N GLU A 175 -5.68 -0.13 23.09
CA GLU A 175 -5.19 -0.59 24.38
C GLU A 175 -3.65 -0.54 24.42
N PRO A 176 -3.05 -0.13 25.56
CA PRO A 176 -1.61 -0.16 25.75
C PRO A 176 -1.06 -1.55 25.48
N ASP A 177 0.06 -1.63 24.77
CA ASP A 177 0.69 -2.91 24.46
C ASP A 177 1.24 -3.55 25.75
N LEU A 178 0.53 -4.56 26.25
CA LEU A 178 0.96 -5.39 27.40
C LEU A 178 2.31 -6.09 27.15
N PHE A 179 2.72 -6.22 25.87
CA PHE A 179 3.94 -6.91 25.47
C PHE A 179 5.06 -6.00 24.92
N GLY A 180 4.97 -4.68 25.12
CA GLY A 180 6.14 -3.79 24.99
C GLY A 180 6.87 -3.83 23.64
N GLY A 181 6.16 -3.98 22.51
CA GLY A 181 6.74 -3.89 21.17
C GLY A 181 7.11 -5.21 20.50
N LEU A 182 6.53 -6.35 20.92
CA LEU A 182 6.67 -7.60 20.16
C LEU A 182 6.11 -7.46 18.74
N PRO A 183 6.73 -8.11 17.73
CA PRO A 183 6.19 -8.16 16.37
C PRO A 183 4.73 -8.64 16.35
N LEU A 184 3.89 -8.03 15.51
CA LEU A 184 2.46 -8.37 15.40
C LEU A 184 2.18 -9.84 15.09
N GLN A 185 3.14 -10.52 14.44
CA GLN A 185 3.06 -11.95 14.11
C GLN A 185 3.15 -12.83 15.35
N GLU A 186 3.90 -12.41 16.37
CA GLU A 186 4.05 -13.14 17.63
C GLU A 186 2.85 -12.93 18.55
N ARG A 187 2.21 -11.74 18.48
CA ARG A 187 0.99 -11.43 19.25
C ARG A 187 -0.19 -12.35 18.88
N LEU A 188 -0.33 -12.72 17.61
CA LEU A 188 -1.40 -13.62 17.15
C LEU A 188 -1.25 -15.07 17.62
N GLN A 189 -0.07 -15.49 18.09
CA GLN A 189 0.17 -16.85 18.61
C GLN A 189 -0.07 -16.95 20.12
N ALA A 190 -0.19 -15.81 20.83
CA ALA A 190 -0.30 -15.76 22.28
C ALA A 190 -1.76 -15.77 22.79
N ASP A 191 -2.75 -15.79 21.90
CA ASP A 191 -4.16 -15.89 22.27
C ASP A 191 -4.51 -17.35 22.62
N TRP A 192 -4.45 -17.68 23.92
CA TRP A 192 -4.90 -18.96 24.52
C TRP A 192 -6.36 -18.87 24.97
#